data_AF-A0A653D9D1-F1
#
_entry.id   AF-A0A653D9D1-F1
#
_cell.length_a   1.000
_cell.length_b   1.000
_cell.length_c   1.000
_cell.angle_alpha   90.00
_cell.angle_beta   90.00
_cell.angle_gamma   90.00
#
_symmetry.space_group_name_H-M   'P 1'
#
loop_
_entity.id
_entity.type
_entity.pdbx_description
1 polymer ?
#
loop_
_entity_poly.entity_id
_entity_poly.type
_entity_poly.pdbx_seq_one_letter_code
_entity_poly.pdbx_strand_id
1 'polypeptide(L)'
;MSVLHCCDNNNLDPDDRFAKIRPLFEKLNERFMDFAPISQNHSVDEAMVPYYGHHGAKQFIKGKPIRYGYKMWAGTTPKDTFVGMNHIKAVRQQ
;
A
#
# COMPACT_ATOMS: atom_id res chain seq x y z
N MET A 1 -8.79 17.47 -7.63
CA MET A 1 -8.94 17.41 -6.16
C MET A 1 -7.68 17.99 -5.55
N SER A 2 -7.75 19.13 -4.88
CA SER A 2 -6.56 19.84 -4.35
C SER A 2 -6.56 19.98 -2.82
N VAL A 3 -7.55 19.44 -2.11
CA VAL A 3 -7.76 19.71 -0.66
C VAL A 3 -7.79 18.45 0.19
N LEU A 4 -7.45 17.27 -0.36
CA LEU A 4 -7.38 16.04 0.43
C LEU A 4 -6.01 15.94 1.11
N HIS A 5 -5.99 16.08 2.44
CA HIS A 5 -4.81 15.93 3.27
C HIS A 5 -5.07 14.87 4.34
N CYS A 6 -4.17 13.89 4.45
CA CYS A 6 -4.28 12.80 5.43
C CYS A 6 -3.32 12.95 6.62
N CYS A 7 -2.44 13.95 6.59
CA CYS A 7 -1.42 14.19 7.62
C CYS A 7 -1.07 15.68 7.67
N ASP A 8 -0.59 16.15 8.83
CA ASP A 8 -0.05 17.50 9.01
C ASP A 8 1.35 17.59 8.41
N ASN A 9 1.55 18.53 7.48
CA ASN A 9 2.84 18.72 6.81
C ASN A 9 3.95 19.23 7.74
N ASN A 10 3.60 19.82 8.88
CA ASN A 10 4.58 20.36 9.83
C ASN A 10 5.22 19.28 10.71
N ASN A 11 4.63 18.10 10.76
CA ASN A 11 5.06 16.99 11.61
C ASN A 11 5.23 15.70 10.80
N LEU A 12 5.89 15.80 9.64
CA LEU A 12 6.20 14.65 8.81
C LEU A 12 7.57 14.09 9.19
N ASP A 13 7.65 12.75 9.29
CA ASP A 13 8.91 12.04 9.34
C ASP A 13 9.63 12.16 7.98
N PRO A 14 10.81 12.80 7.91
CA PRO A 14 11.56 12.95 6.67
C PRO A 14 12.11 11.63 6.11
N ASP A 15 12.26 10.60 6.95
CA ASP A 15 12.77 9.30 6.53
C ASP A 15 11.67 8.41 5.92
N ASP A 16 10.39 8.67 6.25
CA ASP A 16 9.25 7.98 5.66
C ASP A 16 8.75 8.67 4.38
N ARG A 17 9.15 8.12 3.23
CA ARG A 17 8.68 8.54 1.89
C ARG A 17 7.16 8.49 1.71
N PHE A 18 6.43 7.81 2.59
CA PHE A 18 4.97 7.69 2.56
C PHE A 18 4.28 8.39 3.74
N ALA A 19 4.98 9.22 4.52
CA ALA A 19 4.45 9.88 5.71
C ALA A 19 3.09 10.57 5.47
N LYS A 20 2.90 11.19 4.29
CA LYS A 20 1.66 11.89 3.93
C LYS A 20 0.42 11.01 3.86
N ILE A 21 0.57 9.71 3.59
CA ILE A 21 -0.52 8.74 3.46
C ILE A 21 -0.53 7.70 4.59
N ARG A 22 0.53 7.66 5.41
CA ARG A 22 0.70 6.71 6.51
C ARG A 22 -0.52 6.63 7.44
N PRO A 23 -1.07 7.76 7.95
CA PRO A 23 -2.19 7.69 8.89
C PRO A 23 -3.46 7.08 8.27
N LEU A 24 -3.67 7.32 6.96
CA LEU A 24 -4.79 6.75 6.24
C LEU A 24 -4.65 5.23 6.12
N PHE A 25 -3.47 4.74 5.73
CA PHE A 25 -3.21 3.31 5.59
C PHE A 25 -3.27 2.58 6.92
N GLU A 26 -2.73 3.17 7.99
CA GLU A 26 -2.85 2.62 9.34
C GLU A 26 -4.31 2.48 9.73
N LYS A 27 -5.11 3.53 9.52
CA LYS A 27 -6.53 3.48 9.87
C LYS A 27 -7.31 2.45 9.06
N LEU A 28 -7.01 2.33 7.78
CA LEU A 28 -7.62 1.30 6.93
C LEU A 28 -7.22 -0.10 7.38
N ASN A 29 -5.95 -0.33 7.68
CA ASN A 29 -5.47 -1.63 8.14
C ASN A 29 -6.06 -2.03 9.49
N GLU A 30 -6.21 -1.09 10.44
CA GLU A 30 -6.95 -1.34 11.69
C GLU A 30 -8.36 -1.84 11.40
N ARG A 31 -9.11 -1.12 10.55
CA ARG A 31 -10.48 -1.51 10.20
C ARG A 31 -10.53 -2.84 9.46
N PHE A 32 -9.61 -3.08 8.53
CA PHE A 32 -9.57 -4.36 7.82
C PHE A 32 -9.30 -5.53 8.75
N MET A 33 -8.45 -5.36 9.77
CA MET A 33 -8.22 -6.39 10.78
C MET A 33 -9.44 -6.59 11.69
N ASP A 34 -10.15 -5.53 12.08
CA ASP A 34 -11.37 -5.62 12.89
C ASP A 34 -12.47 -6.44 12.19
N PHE A 35 -12.60 -6.29 10.87
CA PHE A 35 -13.63 -6.95 10.07
C PHE A 35 -13.15 -8.19 9.32
N ALA A 36 -11.86 -8.53 9.41
CA ALA A 36 -11.33 -9.70 8.73
C ALA A 36 -11.88 -10.99 9.36
N PRO A 37 -12.47 -11.89 8.56
CA PRO A 37 -12.93 -13.17 9.09
C PRO A 37 -11.74 -14.03 9.49
N ILE A 38 -11.83 -14.68 10.65
CA ILE A 38 -10.86 -15.70 11.07
C ILE A 38 -10.95 -16.86 10.07
N SER A 39 -9.85 -17.13 9.38
CA SER A 39 -9.72 -18.24 8.44
C SER A 39 -8.43 -19.00 8.74
N GLN A 40 -8.39 -20.29 8.40
CA GLN A 40 -7.15 -21.06 8.48
C GLN A 40 -6.25 -20.84 7.27
N ASN A 41 -6.86 -20.45 6.14
CA ASN A 41 -6.17 -20.27 4.88
C ASN A 41 -6.08 -18.78 4.58
N HIS A 42 -4.88 -18.32 4.25
CA HIS A 42 -4.63 -16.95 3.84
C HIS A 42 -3.74 -16.96 2.60
N SER A 43 -4.02 -16.06 1.67
CA SER A 43 -3.18 -15.84 0.49
C SER A 43 -2.57 -14.45 0.57
N VAL A 44 -1.27 -14.36 0.31
CA VAL A 44 -0.52 -13.10 0.28
C VAL A 44 0.13 -12.98 -1.08
N ASP A 45 -0.09 -11.87 -1.76
CA ASP A 45 0.49 -11.59 -3.08
C ASP A 45 0.82 -10.10 -3.25
N GLU A 46 1.54 -9.80 -4.31
CA GLU A 46 1.96 -8.46 -4.71
C GLU A 46 0.95 -7.84 -5.70
N ALA A 47 0.36 -6.73 -5.32
CA ALA A 47 -0.46 -5.91 -6.20
C ALA A 47 0.32 -4.68 -6.72
N MET A 48 -0.04 -4.23 -7.91
CA MET A 48 0.55 -3.06 -8.56
C MET A 48 -0.50 -1.97 -8.75
N VAL A 49 -0.27 -0.80 -8.16
CA VAL A 49 -1.12 0.38 -8.35
C VAL A 49 -0.50 1.28 -9.42
N PRO A 50 -1.18 1.51 -10.56
CA PRO A 50 -0.62 2.30 -11.64
C PRO A 50 -0.40 3.75 -11.20
N TYR A 51 0.81 4.26 -11.41
CA TYR A 51 1.14 5.65 -11.13
C TYR A 51 2.22 6.14 -12.10
N TYR A 52 1.93 7.23 -12.82
CA TYR A 52 2.80 7.74 -13.89
C TYR A 52 3.52 9.03 -13.52
N GLY A 53 3.28 9.61 -12.34
CA GLY A 53 3.93 10.83 -11.89
C GLY A 53 5.39 10.65 -11.44
N HIS A 54 6.01 11.75 -11.04
CA HIS A 54 7.38 11.80 -10.54
C HIS A 54 7.41 11.56 -9.03
N HIS A 55 7.66 10.32 -8.61
CA HIS A 55 7.86 9.98 -7.21
C HIS A 55 8.96 8.91 -7.09
N GLY A 56 9.90 9.11 -6.16
CA GLY A 56 11.09 8.24 -6.01
C GLY A 56 10.79 6.84 -5.50
N ALA A 57 9.59 6.60 -4.96
CA ALA A 57 9.18 5.28 -4.49
C ALA A 57 8.43 4.44 -5.55
N LYS A 58 8.23 4.98 -6.77
CA LYS A 58 7.67 4.26 -7.91
C LYS A 58 8.62 3.15 -8.35
N GLN A 59 8.07 2.01 -8.74
CA GLN A 59 8.83 0.86 -9.20
C GLN A 59 8.49 0.48 -10.63
N PHE A 60 9.46 -0.10 -11.32
CA PHE A 60 9.28 -0.77 -12.59
C PHE A 60 9.41 -2.29 -12.42
N ILE A 61 8.40 -3.04 -12.85
CA ILE A 61 8.43 -4.51 -12.85
C ILE A 61 8.18 -5.02 -14.27
N LYS A 62 9.19 -5.70 -14.83
CA LYS A 62 9.11 -6.31 -16.15
C LYS A 62 8.17 -7.51 -16.12
N GLY A 63 7.33 -7.66 -17.15
CA GLY A 63 6.45 -8.82 -17.31
C GLY A 63 5.07 -8.71 -16.65
N LYS A 64 4.82 -7.67 -15.83
CA LYS A 64 3.46 -7.36 -15.32
C LYS A 64 2.69 -6.51 -16.35
N PRO A 65 1.36 -6.64 -16.44
CA PRO A 65 0.53 -5.76 -17.28
C PRO A 65 0.72 -4.28 -16.94
N ILE A 66 0.75 -3.98 -15.63
CA ILE A 66 1.09 -2.65 -15.11
C ILE A 66 2.57 -2.65 -14.74
N ARG A 67 3.37 -2.00 -15.58
CA ARG A 67 4.83 -2.02 -15.42
C ARG A 67 5.35 -0.94 -14.48
N TYR A 68 4.68 0.21 -14.40
CA TYR A 68 5.10 1.35 -13.58
C TYR A 68 4.04 1.68 -12.53
N GLY A 69 4.43 1.69 -11.26
CA GLY A 69 3.49 1.95 -10.19
C GLY A 69 4.06 1.78 -8.79
N TYR A 70 3.16 1.78 -7.81
CA TYR A 70 3.48 1.38 -6.45
C TYR A 70 3.20 -0.10 -6.26
N LYS A 71 4.20 -0.82 -5.77
CA LYS A 71 4.05 -2.22 -5.36
C LYS A 71 3.58 -2.26 -3.92
N MET A 72 2.58 -3.08 -3.65
CA MET A 72 2.00 -3.29 -2.33
C MET A 72 1.79 -4.78 -2.08
N TRP A 73 1.90 -5.20 -0.82
CA TRP A 73 1.48 -6.53 -0.41
C TRP A 73 0.03 -6.50 -0.01
N ALA A 74 -0.75 -7.43 -0.55
CA ALA A 74 -2.16 -7.61 -0.27
C ALA A 74 -2.38 -9.00 0.32
N GLY A 75 -3.12 -9.06 1.43
CA GLY A 75 -3.60 -10.30 2.03
C GLY A 75 -5.09 -10.49 1.75
N THR A 76 -5.48 -11.70 1.34
CA THR A 76 -6.88 -12.09 1.16
C THR A 76 -7.19 -13.41 1.87
N THR A 77 -8.45 -13.57 2.27
CA THR A 77 -9.00 -14.86 2.72
C THR A 77 -9.71 -15.57 1.57
N PRO A 78 -9.93 -16.90 1.67
CA PRO A 78 -10.70 -17.67 0.68
C PRO A 78 -12.14 -17.21 0.49
N LYS A 79 -12.68 -16.39 1.40
CA LYS A 79 -14.01 -15.78 1.28
C LYS A 79 -13.95 -14.44 0.55
N ASP A 80 -12.89 -14.21 -0.23
CA ASP A 80 -12.60 -12.98 -0.97
C ASP A 80 -12.60 -11.70 -0.10
N THR A 81 -12.46 -11.84 1.22
CA THR A 81 -12.40 -10.69 2.12
C THR A 81 -10.98 -10.19 2.19
N PHE A 82 -10.80 -8.93 1.84
CA PHE A 82 -9.54 -8.19 1.91
C PHE A 82 -9.12 -8.01 3.37
N VAL A 83 -7.91 -8.45 3.73
CA VAL A 83 -7.43 -8.50 5.14
C VAL A 83 -6.52 -7.31 5.47
N GLY A 84 -5.82 -6.74 4.48
CA GLY A 84 -4.95 -5.60 4.72
C GLY A 84 -3.95 -5.29 3.60
N MET A 85 -3.51 -4.04 3.56
CA MET A 85 -2.45 -3.53 2.69
C MET A 85 -1.21 -3.27 3.55
N ASN A 86 -0.33 -4.26 3.67
CA ASN A 86 0.88 -4.06 4.46
C ASN A 86 2.03 -3.63 3.56
N HIS A 87 2.48 -2.39 3.78
CA HIS A 87 3.79 -1.88 3.38
C HIS A 87 4.00 -1.70 1.86
N ILE A 88 3.93 -0.44 1.42
CA ILE A 88 4.42 -0.04 0.09
C ILE A 88 5.95 -0.13 0.14
N LYS A 89 6.53 -1.24 -0.35
CA LYS A 89 7.99 -1.33 -0.49
C LYS A 89 8.40 -0.58 -1.74
N ALA A 90 9.14 0.50 -1.56
CA ALA A 90 10.17 0.86 -2.52
C ALA A 90 11.32 -0.14 -2.35
N VAL A 91 11.19 -1.32 -2.96
CA VAL A 91 12.30 -2.26 -3.12
C VAL A 91 13.37 -1.56 -3.95
N ARG A 92 14.54 -1.33 -3.35
CA ARG A 92 15.77 -1.00 -4.06
C ARG A 92 16.13 -2.26 -4.84
N GLN A 93 16.04 -2.22 -6.16
CA GLN A 93 16.54 -3.32 -7.00
C GLN A 93 18.05 -3.43 -6.71
N GLN A 94 18.49 -4.60 -6.25
CA GLN A 94 19.86 -5.06 -6.45
C GLN A 94 20.02 -5.44 -7.91
#